data_AF-A0A3T0N1L0-F1
#
_entry.id   AF-A0A3T0N1L0-F1
#
_cell.length_a   1.000
_cell.length_b   1.000
_cell.length_c   1.000
_cell.angle_alpha   90.00
_cell.angle_beta   90.00
_cell.angle_gamma   90.00
#
_symmetry.space_group_name_H-M   'P 1'
#
loop_
_entity.id
_entity.type
_entity.pdbx_description
1 polymer ?
#
loop_
_entity_poly.entity_id
_entity_poly.type
_entity_poly.pdbx_seq_one_letter_code
_entity_poly.pdbx_strand_id
1 'polypeptide(L)'
;MDSLNIKVIDHRHKHVPMWLVILQWLILVAILFGPGVLVDSTAMQWAGFIVFLAGAFLCLLGSTNEKLTIEQARTRLDELEAKQTSKTPSSNRI
;
A
#
# COMPACT_ATOMS: atom_id res chain seq x y z
N MET A 1 -17.70 15.98 23.16
CA MET A 1 -17.85 14.73 22.40
C MET A 1 -16.48 14.34 21.91
N ASP A 2 -15.84 13.43 22.61
CA ASP A 2 -14.46 13.02 22.33
C ASP A 2 -14.46 12.03 21.17
N SER A 3 -13.82 12.42 20.07
CA SER A 3 -13.69 11.61 18.87
C SER A 3 -12.67 10.49 19.09
N LEU A 4 -13.17 9.33 19.50
CA LEU A 4 -12.39 8.10 19.64
C LEU A 4 -11.86 7.63 18.28
N ASN A 5 -10.54 7.75 18.10
CA ASN A 5 -9.84 7.43 16.85
C ASN A 5 -9.44 5.95 16.85
N ILE A 6 -10.26 5.08 16.26
CA ILE A 6 -9.98 3.66 16.17
C ILE A 6 -9.18 3.40 14.90
N LYS A 7 -7.88 3.15 15.04
CA LYS A 7 -7.01 2.71 13.95
C LYS A 7 -7.13 1.19 13.83
N VAL A 8 -7.78 0.70 12.77
CA VAL A 8 -7.79 -0.72 12.44
C VAL A 8 -6.36 -1.13 12.06
N ILE A 9 -5.70 -1.88 12.94
CA ILE A 9 -4.37 -2.43 12.68
C ILE A 9 -4.58 -3.73 11.90
N ASP A 10 -4.44 -3.68 10.59
CA ASP A 10 -4.42 -4.88 9.76
C ASP A 10 -3.13 -5.68 10.05
N HIS A 11 -3.26 -6.84 10.66
CA HIS A 11 -2.16 -7.76 10.92
C HIS A 11 -1.79 -8.66 9.72
N ARG A 12 -2.38 -8.42 8.54
CA ARG A 12 -2.06 -9.18 7.32
C ARG A 12 -0.88 -8.62 6.52
N HIS A 13 -0.13 -7.65 7.06
CA HIS A 13 1.12 -7.21 6.44
C HIS A 13 2.26 -8.15 6.82
N LYS A 14 2.60 -9.06 5.90
CA LYS A 14 3.88 -9.79 5.93
C LYS A 14 4.98 -8.75 6.13
N HIS A 15 5.67 -8.81 7.27
CA HIS A 15 6.67 -7.84 7.68
C HIS A 15 7.84 -7.93 6.70
N VAL A 16 7.77 -7.20 5.58
CA VAL A 16 8.89 -7.07 4.67
C VAL A 16 9.95 -6.29 5.43
N PRO A 17 11.17 -6.83 5.57
CA PRO A 17 12.21 -6.14 6.30
C PRO A 17 12.54 -4.84 5.57
N MET A 18 12.58 -3.73 6.32
CA MET A 18 12.68 -2.37 5.80
C MET A 18 13.86 -2.18 4.82
N TRP A 19 14.95 -2.94 5.01
CA TRP A 19 16.11 -2.91 4.11
C TRP A 19 15.79 -3.40 2.69
N LEU A 20 14.84 -4.33 2.49
CA LEU A 20 14.45 -4.78 1.15
C LEU A 20 13.72 -3.67 0.39
N VAL A 21 12.91 -2.88 1.09
CA VAL A 21 12.23 -1.72 0.49
C VAL A 21 13.27 -0.69 0.05
N ILE A 22 14.26 -0.40 0.91
CA ILE A 22 15.36 0.53 0.58
C ILE A 22 16.17 0.01 -0.61
N LEU A 23 16.53 -1.27 -0.62
CA LEU A 23 17.28 -1.89 -1.72
C LEU A 23 16.51 -1.81 -3.05
N GLN A 24 15.20 -2.07 -3.02
CA GLN A 24 14.36 -1.99 -4.20
C GLN A 24 14.34 -0.58 -4.80
N TRP A 25 14.25 0.45 -3.95
CA TRP A 25 14.34 1.85 -4.39
C TRP A 25 15.71 2.19 -4.98
N LEU A 26 16.81 1.72 -4.37
CA LEU A 26 18.16 1.94 -4.90
C LEU A 26 18.36 1.27 -6.26
N ILE A 27 17.87 0.04 -6.44
CA ILE A 27 17.94 -0.67 -7.72
C ILE A 27 17.15 0.08 -8.80
N LEU A 28 15.95 0.57 -8.48
CA LEU A 28 15.15 1.37 -9.40
C LEU A 28 15.89 2.62 -9.87
N VAL A 29 16.51 3.36 -8.95
CA VAL A 29 17.31 4.54 -9.29
C VAL A 29 18.51 4.16 -10.16
N ALA A 30 19.22 3.08 -9.81
CA ALA A 30 20.38 2.61 -10.58
C ALA A 30 20.02 2.19 -12.00
N ILE A 31 18.88 1.51 -12.21
CA ILE A 31 18.40 1.14 -13.55
C ILE A 31 18.05 2.38 -14.38
N LEU A 32 17.47 3.39 -13.74
CA LEU A 32 16.93 4.54 -14.45
C LEU A 32 17.99 5.60 -14.77
N PHE A 33 19.02 5.74 -13.92
CA PHE A 33 20.12 6.68 -14.10
C PHE A 33 21.39 6.03 -14.65
N GLY A 34 21.61 4.74 -14.38
CA GLY A 34 22.82 4.00 -14.75
C GLY A 34 23.17 4.09 -16.24
N PRO A 35 22.22 3.86 -17.18
CA PRO A 35 22.49 4.02 -18.60
C PRO A 35 22.89 5.45 -18.99
N GLY A 36 22.29 6.46 -18.36
CA GLY A 36 22.60 7.87 -18.64
C GLY A 36 23.97 8.30 -18.10
N VAL A 37 24.44 7.70 -17.02
CA VAL A 37 25.80 7.91 -16.50
C VAL A 37 26.83 7.19 -17.35
N LEU A 38 26.56 5.95 -17.78
CA LEU A 38 27.51 5.17 -18.60
C LEU A 38 27.76 5.77 -19.98
N VAL A 39 26.79 6.53 -20.52
CA VAL A 39 26.85 7.14 -21.85
C VAL A 39 27.21 8.64 -21.78
N ASP A 40 27.52 9.18 -20.59
CA ASP A 40 27.74 10.62 -20.35
C ASP A 40 26.63 11.52 -20.93
N SER A 41 25.41 11.01 -21.01
CA SER A 41 24.27 11.70 -21.63
C SER A 41 23.42 12.35 -20.57
N THR A 42 23.61 13.66 -20.39
CA THR A 42 22.81 14.48 -19.46
C THR A 42 21.31 14.41 -19.79
N ALA A 43 20.95 14.33 -21.08
CA ALA A 43 19.56 14.18 -21.51
C ALA A 43 18.91 12.89 -21.01
N MET A 44 19.64 11.77 -21.00
CA MET A 44 19.13 10.49 -20.49
C MET A 44 19.01 10.48 -18.97
N GLN A 45 19.88 11.20 -18.26
CA GLN A 45 19.77 11.37 -16.80
C GLN A 45 18.49 12.15 -16.43
N TRP A 46 18.17 13.20 -17.19
CA TRP A 46 16.92 13.96 -17.00
C TRP A 46 15.68 13.16 -17.39
N ALA A 47 15.74 12.35 -18.46
CA ALA A 47 14.65 11.44 -18.82
C ALA A 47 14.37 10.44 -17.70
N GLY A 48 15.42 9.86 -17.11
CA GLY A 48 15.30 8.99 -15.94
C GLY A 48 14.71 9.72 -14.73
N PHE A 49 15.17 10.94 -14.43
CA PHE A 49 14.62 11.74 -13.34
C PHE A 49 13.12 12.00 -13.49
N ILE A 50 12.64 12.35 -14.68
CA ILE A 50 11.22 12.60 -14.94
C ILE A 50 10.39 11.34 -14.71
N VAL A 51 10.84 10.19 -15.21
CA VAL A 51 10.15 8.90 -15.03
C VAL A 51 10.11 8.50 -13.55
N PHE A 52 11.21 8.70 -12.82
CA PHE A 52 11.25 8.46 -11.38
C PHE A 52 10.22 9.31 -10.63
N LEU A 53 10.17 10.60 -10.96
CA LEU A 53 9.29 11.56 -10.30
C LEU A 53 7.82 11.25 -10.58
N ALA A 54 7.48 10.86 -11.81
CA ALA A 54 6.15 10.39 -12.17
C ALA A 54 5.75 9.11 -11.39
N GLY A 55 6.65 8.13 -11.28
CA GLY A 55 6.43 6.91 -10.51
C GLY A 55 6.24 7.19 -9.01
N ALA A 56 7.08 8.04 -8.43
CA ALA A 56 6.97 8.46 -7.04
C ALA A 56 5.63 9.17 -6.77
N PHE A 57 5.20 10.05 -7.67
CA PHE A 57 3.92 10.73 -7.57
C PHE A 57 2.74 9.77 -7.60
N LEU A 58 2.76 8.77 -8.49
CA LEU A 58 1.74 7.71 -8.54
C LEU A 58 1.71 6.86 -7.26
N CYS A 59 2.88 6.53 -6.69
CA CYS A 59 2.95 5.84 -5.41
C CYS A 59 2.34 6.66 -4.25
N LEU A 60 2.57 7.98 -4.24
CA LEU A 60 1.97 8.87 -3.24
C LEU A 60 0.46 8.95 -3.38
N LEU A 61 -0.06 9.04 -4.61
CA LEU A 61 -1.50 9.03 -4.88
C LEU A 61 -2.16 7.69 -4.52
N GLY A 62 -1.47 6.56 -4.71
CA GLY A 62 -1.94 5.24 -4.30
C GLY A 62 -1.93 5.00 -2.78
N SER A 63 -1.28 5.88 -2.00
CA SER A 63 -1.16 5.75 -0.54
C SER A 63 -2.27 6.49 0.22
N THR A 64 -3.43 6.68 -0.39
CA THR A 64 -4.62 7.10 0.35
C THR A 64 -5.08 5.96 1.25
N ASN A 65 -4.50 5.88 2.45
CA ASN A 65 -5.07 5.08 3.53
C ASN A 65 -6.49 5.60 3.78
N GLU A 66 -7.46 4.79 3.40
CA GLU A 66 -8.88 5.01 3.65
C GLU A 66 -9.09 5.03 5.18
N LYS A 67 -9.02 6.22 5.77
CA LYS A 67 -9.38 6.44 7.17
C LYS A 67 -10.90 6.29 7.26
N LEU A 68 -11.37 5.07 7.50
CA LEU A 68 -12.78 4.78 7.74
C LEU A 68 -13.24 5.52 9.00
N THR A 69 -14.36 6.23 8.89
CA THR A 69 -15.04 6.79 10.07
C THR A 69 -15.65 5.65 10.90
N ILE A 70 -15.90 5.88 12.19
CA ILE A 70 -16.42 4.87 13.12
C ILE A 70 -17.71 4.22 12.59
N GLU A 71 -18.57 5.00 11.94
CA GLU A 71 -19.82 4.52 11.35
C GLU A 71 -19.56 3.55 10.19
N GLN A 72 -18.62 3.88 9.30
CA GLN A 72 -18.25 3.00 8.20
C GLN A 72 -17.57 1.71 8.69
N ALA A 73 -16.78 1.80 9.77
CA ALA A 73 -16.18 0.62 10.39
C ALA A 73 -17.25 -0.32 10.97
N ARG A 74 -18.31 0.21 11.59
CA ARG A 74 -19.45 -0.59 12.08
C ARG A 74 -20.23 -1.25 10.95
N THR A 75 -20.57 -0.50 9.90
CA THR A 75 -21.27 -1.07 8.73
C THR A 75 -20.48 -2.22 8.10
N ARG A 76 -19.15 -2.07 7.98
CA ARG A 76 -18.28 -3.15 7.47
C ARG A 76 -18.19 -4.34 8.42
N LEU A 77 -18.25 -4.12 9.73
CA LEU A 77 -18.27 -5.22 10.71
C LEU A 77 -19.57 -6.03 10.60
N ASP A 78 -20.71 -5.35 10.53
CA ASP A 78 -22.03 -5.97 10.40
C ASP A 78 -22.13 -6.80 9.10
N GLU A 79 -21.59 -6.28 7.99
CA GLU A 79 -21.52 -7.02 6.71
C GLU A 79 -20.66 -8.29 6.80
N LEU A 80 -19.57 -8.26 7.56
CA LEU A 80 -18.68 -9.41 7.76
C LEU A 80 -19.33 -10.47 8.67
N GLU A 81 -20.03 -10.06 9.73
CA GLU A 81 -20.79 -10.96 10.59
C GLU A 81 -21.96 -11.64 9.85
N ALA A 82 -22.68 -10.88 9.02
CA ALA A 82 -23.73 -11.43 8.16
C ALA A 82 -23.18 -12.44 7.12
N LYS A 83 -21.96 -12.22 6.60
CA LYS A 83 -21.29 -13.18 5.72
C LYS A 83 -20.76 -14.43 6.45
N GLN A 84 -20.33 -14.33 7.70
CA GLN A 84 -19.89 -15.51 8.47
C GLN A 84 -21.06 -16.40 8.90
N THR A 85 -22.17 -15.80 9.31
CA THR A 85 -23.39 -16.53 9.69
C THR A 85 -24.01 -17.27 8.50
N SER A 86 -23.97 -16.68 7.30
CA SER A 86 -24.42 -17.35 6.07
C SER A 86 -23.49 -18.44 5.54
N LYS A 87 -22.20 -18.43 5.89
CA LYS A 87 -21.21 -19.43 5.46
C LYS A 87 -21.06 -20.61 6.44
N THR A 88 -21.77 -20.60 7.57
CA THR A 88 -21.85 -21.74 8.48
C THR A 88 -23.13 -22.52 8.15
N PRO A 89 -23.12 -23.51 7.23
CA PRO A 89 -24.24 -24.42 7.14
C PRO A 89 -24.30 -25.18 8.46
N SER A 90 -25.36 -24.93 9.21
CA SER A 90 -25.94 -25.80 10.25
C SER A 90 -25.20 -27.13 10.40
N SER A 91 -24.14 -27.10 11.20
CA SER A 91 -23.51 -28.28 11.79
C SER A 91 -23.73 -28.19 13.29
N ASN A 92 -24.99 -28.05 13.67
CA ASN A 92 -25.44 -28.49 14.99
C ASN A 92 -26.66 -29.38 14.75
N ARG A 93 -26.35 -30.67 14.59
CA ARG A 93 -27.30 -31.76 14.45
C ARG A 93 -27.53 -32.32 15.86
N ILE A 94 -28.79 -32.66 16.14
CA ILE A 94 -29.30 -33.50 17.24
C ILE A 94 -29.56 -32.76 18.56
#